data_AF-A0A7Z7I3Z4-F1
#
_entry.id   AF-A0A7Z7I3Z4-F1
#
_cell.length_a   1.000
_cell.length_b   1.000
_cell.length_c   1.000
_cell.angle_alpha   90.00
_cell.angle_beta   90.00
_cell.angle_gamma   90.00
#
_symmetry.space_group_name_H-M   'P 1'
#
loop_
_entity.id
_entity.type
_entity.pdbx_description
1 polymer ?
#
loop_
_entity_poly.entity_id
_entity_poly.type
_entity_poly.pdbx_seq_one_letter_code
_entity_poly.pdbx_strand_id
1 'polypeptide(L)'
;MDIQDEIDEPTQTSAAGLIRLAMAISELMREQAIDSRFGAKLHKRLEKEAKRVVERGPVTLGKAEQAALRDAIEALDHSVVQRGADLLVQANARLRDSEEPSVKPRRGKKDVA
;
A
#
# COMPACT_ATOMS: atom_id res chain seq x y z
N MET A 1 -24.27 -5.40 -8.69
CA MET A 1 -23.20 -6.37 -8.99
C MET A 1 -22.96 -7.13 -7.72
N ASP A 2 -23.76 -8.16 -7.53
CA ASP A 2 -23.60 -9.12 -6.44
C ASP A 2 -22.22 -9.75 -6.61
N ILE A 3 -21.36 -9.53 -5.61
CA ILE A 3 -20.13 -10.29 -5.46
C ILE A 3 -20.63 -11.67 -5.06
N GLN A 4 -20.97 -12.49 -6.05
CA GLN A 4 -21.22 -13.91 -5.84
C GLN A 4 -20.03 -14.41 -5.05
N ASP A 5 -20.32 -14.91 -3.85
CA ASP A 5 -19.37 -15.62 -3.00
C ASP A 5 -18.66 -16.63 -3.91
N GLU A 6 -17.43 -16.27 -4.23
CA GLU A 6 -16.54 -17.04 -5.08
C GLU A 6 -16.35 -18.37 -4.37
N ILE A 7 -17.08 -19.36 -4.90
CA ILE A 7 -17.02 -20.80 -4.76
C ILE A 7 -16.08 -21.25 -3.64
N ASP A 8 -16.67 -21.99 -2.70
CA ASP A 8 -16.14 -22.69 -1.52
C ASP A 8 -15.01 -23.71 -1.83
N GLU A 9 -14.09 -23.37 -2.72
CA GLU A 9 -12.93 -24.17 -3.07
C GLU A 9 -11.85 -23.96 -2.00
N PRO A 10 -11.25 -25.04 -1.46
CA PRO A 10 -10.19 -24.92 -0.47
C PRO A 10 -9.05 -24.08 -1.05
N THR A 11 -8.71 -23.01 -0.34
CA THR A 11 -7.56 -22.16 -0.65
C THR A 11 -6.32 -23.05 -0.85
N GLN A 12 -5.76 -23.04 -2.07
CA GLN A 12 -4.50 -23.74 -2.39
C GLN A 12 -3.27 -23.04 -1.78
N THR A 13 -3.47 -21.81 -1.30
CA THR A 13 -2.44 -20.94 -0.74
C THR A 13 -2.05 -21.38 0.67
N SER A 14 -0.76 -21.59 0.92
CA SER A 14 -0.24 -21.86 2.28
C SER A 14 0.11 -20.57 3.02
N ALA A 15 0.11 -20.59 4.36
CA ALA A 15 0.55 -19.45 5.17
C ALA A 15 1.97 -18.99 4.81
N ALA A 16 2.90 -19.94 4.61
CA ALA A 16 4.26 -19.63 4.16
C ALA A 16 4.31 -18.99 2.76
N GLY A 17 3.36 -19.32 1.88
CA GLY A 17 3.19 -18.64 0.60
C GLY A 17 2.72 -17.20 0.78
N LEU A 18 1.70 -16.99 1.61
CA LEU A 18 1.17 -15.65 1.91
C LEU A 18 2.18 -14.73 2.58
N ILE A 19 2.97 -15.24 3.54
CA ILE A 19 4.05 -14.49 4.19
C ILE A 19 5.07 -14.01 3.15
N ARG A 20 5.54 -14.92 2.28
CA ARG A 20 6.49 -14.57 1.22
C ARG A 20 5.91 -13.56 0.23
N LEU A 21 4.63 -13.70 -0.13
CA LEU A 21 3.95 -12.77 -1.01
C LEU A 21 3.80 -11.38 -0.37
N ALA A 22 3.44 -11.32 0.91
CA ALA A 22 3.34 -10.06 1.65
C ALA A 22 4.68 -9.33 1.67
N MET A 23 5.78 -10.04 1.99
CA MET A 23 7.13 -9.49 1.97
C MET A 23 7.53 -8.97 0.59
N ALA A 24 7.26 -9.73 -0.48
CA ALA A 24 7.57 -9.33 -1.85
C ALA A 24 6.79 -8.08 -2.28
N ILE A 25 5.51 -7.98 -1.92
CA ILE A 25 4.71 -6.79 -2.21
C ILE A 25 5.26 -5.57 -1.45
N SER A 26 5.59 -5.71 -0.17
CA SER A 26 6.19 -4.63 0.62
C SER A 26 7.48 -4.10 -0.01
N GLU A 27 8.32 -5.00 -0.54
CA GLU A 27 9.53 -4.63 -1.27
C GLU A 27 9.21 -3.84 -2.54
N LEU A 28 8.29 -4.34 -3.38
CA LEU A 28 7.86 -3.65 -4.60
C LEU A 28 7.29 -2.25 -4.32
N MET A 29 6.59 -2.09 -3.19
CA MET A 29 6.09 -0.78 -2.76
C MET A 29 7.23 0.17 -2.36
N ARG A 30 8.22 -0.35 -1.63
CA ARG A 30 9.42 0.40 -1.22
C ARG A 30 10.24 0.86 -2.42
N GLU A 31 10.45 -0.04 -3.39
CA GLU A 31 11.13 0.25 -4.66
C GLU A 31 10.32 1.15 -5.59
N GLN A 32 9.07 1.46 -5.23
CA GLN A 32 8.14 2.23 -6.05
C GLN A 32 7.84 1.56 -7.40
N ALA A 33 8.04 0.25 -7.48
CA ALA A 33 7.77 -0.57 -8.66
C ALA A 33 6.26 -0.76 -8.89
N ILE A 34 5.43 -0.55 -7.86
CA ILE A 34 3.96 -0.57 -7.96
C ILE A 34 3.32 0.69 -7.39
N ASP A 35 2.14 1.04 -7.91
CA ASP A 35 1.37 2.17 -7.41
C ASP A 35 0.70 1.86 -6.06
N SER A 36 0.45 2.91 -5.26
CA SER A 36 -0.10 2.76 -3.90
C SER A 36 -1.52 2.19 -3.87
N ARG A 37 -2.34 2.44 -4.90
CA ARG A 37 -3.69 1.88 -5.00
C ARG A 37 -3.64 0.40 -5.34
N PHE A 38 -2.72 0.00 -6.21
CA PHE A 38 -2.49 -1.42 -6.50
C PHE A 38 -1.97 -2.17 -5.26
N GLY A 39 -1.00 -1.59 -4.55
CA GLY A 39 -0.53 -2.13 -3.26
C GLY A 39 -1.67 -2.32 -2.25
N ALA A 40 -2.53 -1.31 -2.07
CA ALA A 40 -3.68 -1.40 -1.17
C ALA A 40 -4.72 -2.47 -1.59
N LYS A 41 -4.92 -2.68 -2.91
CA LYS A 41 -5.80 -3.73 -3.41
C LYS A 41 -5.23 -5.12 -3.13
N LEU A 42 -3.93 -5.30 -3.34
CA LEU A 42 -3.24 -6.55 -3.03
C LEU A 42 -3.30 -6.85 -1.54
N HIS A 43 -3.00 -5.87 -0.69
CA HIS A 43 -3.14 -6.00 0.77
C HIS A 43 -4.52 -6.52 1.19
N LYS A 44 -5.61 -5.89 0.71
CA LYS A 44 -6.98 -6.32 1.00
C LYS A 44 -7.29 -7.74 0.53
N ARG A 45 -6.70 -8.19 -0.59
CA ARG A 45 -6.87 -9.57 -1.07
C ARG A 45 -6.08 -10.55 -0.20
N LEU A 46 -4.84 -10.22 0.14
CA LEU A 46 -4.02 -11.04 1.02
C LEU A 46 -4.63 -11.18 2.41
N GLU A 47 -5.25 -10.12 2.96
CA GLU A 47 -5.93 -10.17 4.25
C GLU A 47 -7.11 -11.16 4.25
N LYS A 48 -7.92 -11.13 3.18
CA LYS A 48 -9.03 -12.09 3.00
C LYS A 48 -8.51 -13.53 2.86
N GLU A 49 -7.45 -13.71 2.09
CA GLU A 49 -6.84 -15.02 1.88
C GLU A 49 -6.19 -15.54 3.17
N ALA A 50 -5.55 -14.69 3.97
CA ALA A 50 -5.01 -15.05 5.27
C ALA A 50 -6.10 -15.53 6.24
N LYS A 51 -7.26 -14.85 6.26
CA LYS A 51 -8.44 -15.31 7.03
C LYS A 51 -8.92 -16.68 6.55
N ARG A 52 -9.00 -16.90 5.23
CA ARG A 52 -9.37 -18.20 4.64
C ARG A 52 -8.38 -19.31 5.01
N VAL A 53 -7.08 -19.06 4.96
CA VAL A 53 -6.06 -20.06 5.36
C VAL A 53 -6.19 -20.42 6.83
N VAL A 54 -6.45 -19.44 7.71
CA VAL A 54 -6.60 -19.69 9.15
C VAL A 54 -7.88 -20.48 9.45
N GLU A 55 -9.00 -20.14 8.81
CA GLU A 55 -10.32 -20.73 9.10
C GLU A 55 -10.56 -22.06 8.38
N ARG A 56 -10.08 -22.20 7.14
CA ARG A 56 -10.46 -23.26 6.19
C ARG A 56 -9.27 -23.88 5.47
N GLY A 57 -8.05 -23.59 5.94
CA GLY A 57 -6.83 -24.11 5.32
C GLY A 57 -6.76 -25.64 5.35
N PRO A 58 -6.05 -26.26 4.38
CA PRO A 58 -5.87 -27.71 4.34
C PRO A 58 -5.07 -28.26 5.53
N VAL A 59 -4.32 -27.40 6.23
CA VAL A 59 -3.53 -27.71 7.42
C VAL A 59 -3.87 -26.70 8.51
N THR A 60 -4.15 -27.19 9.71
CA THR A 60 -4.32 -26.32 10.89
C THR A 60 -3.00 -25.65 11.22
N LEU A 61 -2.98 -24.32 11.19
CA LEU A 61 -1.79 -23.54 11.52
C LEU A 61 -1.49 -23.58 13.02
N GLY A 62 -0.23 -23.80 13.38
CA GLY A 62 0.24 -23.62 14.74
C GLY A 62 0.19 -22.15 15.18
N LYS A 63 0.17 -21.88 16.50
CA LYS A 63 0.14 -20.52 17.05
C LYS A 63 1.26 -19.62 16.50
N ALA A 64 2.46 -20.18 16.33
CA ALA A 64 3.61 -19.47 15.79
C ALA A 64 3.43 -19.08 14.31
N GLU A 65 2.87 -19.98 13.50
CA GLU A 65 2.63 -19.73 12.07
C GLU A 65 1.51 -18.70 11.87
N GLN A 66 0.46 -18.75 12.70
CA GLN A 66 -0.59 -17.75 12.70
C GLN A 66 -0.06 -16.36 13.12
N ALA A 67 0.83 -16.31 14.10
CA ALA A 67 1.47 -15.06 14.50
C ALA A 67 2.34 -14.50 13.37
N ALA A 68 3.22 -15.32 12.78
CA ALA A 68 4.06 -14.92 11.66
C ALA A 68 3.25 -14.43 10.45
N LEU A 69 2.10 -15.07 10.16
CA LEU A 69 1.20 -14.63 9.09
C LEU A 69 0.57 -13.26 9.41
N ARG A 70 0.11 -13.04 10.65
CA ARG A 70 -0.42 -11.74 11.06
C ARG A 70 0.64 -10.64 10.97
N ASP A 71 1.83 -10.89 11.52
CA ASP A 71 2.93 -9.93 11.52
C ASP A 71 3.33 -9.53 10.09
N ALA A 72 3.34 -10.49 9.15
CA ALA A 72 3.63 -10.22 7.75
C ALA A 72 2.55 -9.35 7.07
N ILE A 73 1.28 -9.56 7.40
CA ILE A 73 0.17 -8.75 6.87
C ILE A 73 0.20 -7.34 7.49
N GLU A 74 0.46 -7.20 8.80
CA GLU A 74 0.61 -5.90 9.46
C GLU A 74 1.79 -5.11 8.88
N ALA A 75 2.92 -5.76 8.61
CA ALA A 75 4.06 -5.13 7.96
C ALA A 75 3.73 -4.62 6.54
N LEU A 76 2.91 -5.35 5.80
CA LEU A 76 2.40 -4.90 4.50
C LEU A 76 1.47 -3.69 4.65
N ASP A 77 0.56 -3.70 5.61
CA ASP A 77 -0.33 -2.55 5.88
C ASP A 77 0.48 -1.29 6.20
N HIS A 78 1.48 -1.40 7.07
CA HIS A 78 2.40 -0.30 7.38
C HIS A 78 3.10 0.23 6.13
N SER A 79 3.52 -0.65 5.22
CA SER A 79 4.16 -0.27 3.95
C SER A 79 3.19 0.50 3.05
N VAL A 80 1.92 0.11 3.01
CA VAL A 80 0.86 0.81 2.26
C VAL A 80 0.60 2.20 2.84
N VAL A 81 0.46 2.30 4.16
CA VAL A 81 0.23 3.58 4.85
C VAL A 81 1.41 4.52 4.68
N GLN A 82 2.64 4.02 4.88
CA GLN A 82 3.85 4.81 4.70
C GLN A 82 3.95 5.37 3.28
N ARG A 83 3.69 4.53 2.27
CA ARG A 83 3.70 4.99 0.87
C ARG A 83 2.65 6.08 0.61
N GLY A 84 1.48 5.96 1.24
CA GLY A 84 0.46 7.01 1.19
C GLY A 84 0.94 8.32 1.80
N ALA A 85 1.59 8.27 2.96
CA ALA A 85 2.18 9.45 3.61
C ALA A 85 3.28 10.09 2.76
N ASP A 86 4.19 9.30 2.18
CA ASP A 86 5.27 9.82 1.33
C ASP A 86 4.72 10.57 0.11
N LEU A 87 3.66 10.04 -0.52
CA LEU A 87 3.01 10.71 -1.65
C LEU A 87 2.40 12.06 -1.26
N LEU A 88 1.82 12.17 -0.05
CA LEU A 88 1.28 13.43 0.46
C LEU A 88 2.38 14.45 0.75
N VAL A 89 3.50 14.01 1.33
CA VAL A 89 4.67 14.86 1.58
C VAL A 89 5.24 15.39 0.26
N GLN A 90 5.41 14.51 -0.74
CA GLN A 90 5.89 14.91 -2.07
C GLN A 90 4.94 15.88 -2.77
N ALA A 91 3.62 15.64 -2.68
CA ALA A 91 2.64 16.56 -3.25
C ALA A 91 2.69 17.94 -2.58
N ASN A 92 2.78 17.99 -1.25
CA ASN A 92 2.90 19.25 -0.51
C ASN A 92 4.21 20.00 -0.83
N ALA A 93 5.33 19.30 -0.98
CA ALA A 93 6.59 19.91 -1.40
C ALA A 93 6.44 20.58 -2.78
N ARG A 94 5.89 19.86 -3.76
CA ARG A 94 5.66 20.39 -5.11
C ARG A 94 4.73 21.61 -5.13
N LEU A 95 3.71 21.64 -4.28
CA LEU A 95 2.80 22.79 -4.16
C LEU A 95 3.54 24.03 -3.64
N ARG A 96 4.39 23.86 -2.62
CA ARG A 96 5.21 24.96 -2.08
C ARG A 96 6.23 25.48 -3.10
N ASP A 97 6.89 24.58 -3.82
CA ASP A 97 7.84 24.96 -4.88
C ASP A 97 7.14 25.70 -6.03
N SER A 98 5.87 25.39 -6.28
CA SER A 98 5.05 26.07 -7.30
C SER A 98 4.44 27.40 -6.82
N GLU A 99 4.32 27.61 -5.51
CA GLU A 99 3.87 28.86 -4.88
C GLU A 99 5.01 29.86 -4.62
N GLU A 100 6.28 29.48 -4.81
CA GLU A 100 7.39 30.43 -4.81
C GLU A 100 7.13 31.48 -5.90
N PRO A 101 7.04 32.77 -5.53
CA PRO A 101 6.27 33.73 -6.30
C PRO A 101 6.93 33.98 -7.65
N SER A 102 6.15 33.80 -8.71
CA SER A 102 6.35 34.56 -9.95
C SER A 102 6.59 36.02 -9.56
N VAL A 103 7.85 36.45 -9.67
CA VAL A 103 8.28 37.82 -9.40
C VAL A 103 7.50 38.69 -10.38
N LYS A 104 6.36 39.23 -9.94
CA LYS A 104 5.60 40.22 -10.70
C LYS A 104 6.61 41.32 -11.07
N PRO A 105 6.75 41.67 -12.37
CA PRO A 105 7.75 42.64 -12.78
C PRO A 105 7.43 43.95 -12.06
N ARG A 106 8.40 44.46 -11.30
CA ARG A 106 8.32 45.77 -10.65
C ARG A 106 8.07 46.79 -11.77
N ARG A 107 6.83 47.30 -11.83
CA ARG A 107 6.43 48.35 -12.78
C ARG A 107 7.33 49.55 -12.52
N GLY A 108 8.28 49.76 -13.42
CA GLY A 108 9.28 50.81 -13.36
C GLY A 108 8.65 52.18 -13.21
N LYS A 109 9.21 52.94 -12.29
CA LYS A 109 8.98 54.35 -12.05
C LYS A 109 9.20 55.12 -13.37
N LYS A 110 8.16 55.78 -13.88
CA LYS A 110 8.33 56.85 -14.87
C LYS A 110 8.42 58.16 -14.10
N ASP A 111 9.65 58.56 -13.80
CA ASP A 111 9.98 59.98 -13.71
C ASP A 111 9.90 60.54 -15.14
N VAL A 112 9.02 61.51 -15.38
CA VAL A 112 9.11 62.42 -16.53
C VAL A 112 8.78 63.81 -16.03
N ALA A 113 9.67 64.72 -16.41
CA ALA A 113 9.79 66.14 -16.08
C ALA A 113 8.54 66.97 -16.38
#